data_AF-A3K7I4-F1
#
_entry.id   AF-A3K7I4-F1
#
_cell.length_a   1.000
_cell.length_b   1.000
_cell.length_c   1.000
_cell.angle_alpha   90.00
_cell.angle_beta   90.00
_cell.angle_gamma   90.00
#
_symmetry.space_group_name_H-M   'P 1'
#
loop_
_entity.id
_entity.type
_entity.pdbx_description
1 polymer ?
#
loop_
_entity_poly.entity_id
_entity_poly.type
_entity_poly.pdbx_seq_one_letter_code
_entity_poly.pdbx_strand_id
1 'polypeptide(L)'
;MHEAANDPGGQVRLTAQTPRRAEMIQLIQWRFSECERMGVTFHFNSFADAETVQADSPDVVIVATGGLPHTEVLAEGNALVVSAWDILSGDAASGENVLIYDDAGDYAALQAAEKIAATGARVEIMTRDRNISPEVMAMSLTPSMRELQKRDVTFTVTWKLDAVRRDGNRLIAQIGSDYGGVMREREVDQIVVNHGTRPLDDLYFELRDGSANLGEVDYEALVAGTPQTVVRNPEGAYQLFRIGDAVASRNTHAAIYDALRLVKVV
;
A
#
# COMPACT_ATOMS: atom_id res chain seq x y z
N MET A 1 -10.02 19.48 -2.45
CA MET A 1 -9.38 18.15 -2.30
C MET A 1 -10.39 17.21 -1.68
N HIS A 2 -10.66 16.07 -2.32
CA HIS A 2 -11.54 15.03 -1.79
C HIS A 2 -10.70 13.92 -1.13
N GLU A 3 -11.15 13.46 0.03
CA GLU A 3 -10.58 12.34 0.77
C GLU A 3 -11.74 11.45 1.23
N ALA A 4 -11.66 10.16 0.89
CA ALA A 4 -12.70 9.20 1.22
C ALA A 4 -12.75 8.92 2.73
N ALA A 5 -11.60 8.97 3.40
CA ALA A 5 -11.53 8.85 4.86
C ALA A 5 -11.96 10.13 5.58
N ASN A 6 -12.14 10.02 6.90
CA ASN A 6 -12.43 11.14 7.78
C ASN A 6 -11.20 12.01 8.10
N ASP A 7 -10.00 11.51 7.78
CA ASP A 7 -8.70 12.12 8.10
C ASP A 7 -7.74 12.00 6.91
N PRO A 8 -6.80 12.94 6.73
CA PRO A 8 -5.80 12.86 5.68
C PRO A 8 -4.70 11.83 6.01
N GLY A 9 -4.00 11.39 4.96
CA GLY A 9 -2.69 10.76 5.09
C GLY A 9 -2.56 9.35 4.53
N GLY A 10 -3.68 8.73 4.12
CA GLY A 10 -3.70 7.42 3.46
C GLY A 10 -2.81 6.39 4.14
N GLN A 11 -2.00 5.68 3.35
CA GLN A 11 -1.14 4.58 3.81
C GLN A 11 -0.06 5.01 4.83
N VAL A 12 0.30 6.29 4.90
CA VAL A 12 1.27 6.77 5.90
C VAL A 12 0.69 6.62 7.31
N ARG A 13 -0.64 6.73 7.48
CA ARG A 13 -1.31 6.48 8.77
C ARG A 13 -1.16 5.03 9.22
N LEU A 14 -1.24 4.07 8.29
CA LEU A 14 -1.01 2.64 8.59
C LEU A 14 0.44 2.41 9.04
N THR A 15 1.38 3.09 8.38
CA THR A 15 2.80 3.01 8.75
C THR A 15 3.06 3.59 10.14
N ALA A 16 2.27 4.56 10.60
CA ALA A 16 2.42 5.19 11.91
C ALA A 16 1.80 4.38 13.07
N GLN A 17 1.22 3.20 12.81
CA GLN A 17 0.51 2.41 13.84
C GLN A 17 1.44 1.70 14.85
N THR A 18 2.73 1.56 14.55
CA THR A 18 3.69 0.96 15.50
C THR A 18 4.47 2.01 16.27
N PRO A 19 4.83 1.77 17.55
CA PRO A 19 5.57 2.75 18.36
C PRO A 19 6.87 3.24 17.72
N ARG A 20 7.59 2.36 17.00
CA ARG A 20 8.85 2.72 16.32
C ARG A 20 8.65 3.66 15.13
N ARG A 21 7.46 3.67 14.54
CA ARG A 21 7.12 4.45 13.35
C ARG A 21 6.09 5.53 13.60
N ALA A 22 5.68 5.73 14.86
CA ALA A 22 4.69 6.73 15.24
C ALA A 22 5.01 8.13 14.70
N GLU A 23 6.29 8.52 14.66
CA GLU A 23 6.73 9.82 14.14
C GLU A 23 6.41 10.03 12.65
N MET A 24 6.16 8.98 11.88
CA MET A 24 5.68 9.09 10.48
C MET A 24 4.40 9.92 10.37
N ILE A 25 3.59 10.00 11.44
CA ILE A 25 2.39 10.84 11.49
C ILE A 25 2.71 12.32 11.26
N GLN A 26 3.91 12.78 11.62
CA GLN A 26 4.33 14.17 11.47
C GLN A 26 4.41 14.59 9.99
N LEU A 27 4.67 13.63 9.09
CA LEU A 27 4.66 13.86 7.63
C LEU A 27 3.29 14.37 7.16
N ILE A 28 2.22 13.81 7.74
CA ILE A 28 0.83 14.14 7.45
C ILE A 28 0.48 15.45 8.14
N GLN A 29 0.72 15.55 9.45
CA GLN A 29 0.35 16.71 10.26
C GLN A 29 0.94 18.00 9.70
N TRP A 30 2.24 18.01 9.37
CA TRP A 30 2.88 19.20 8.82
C TRP A 30 2.29 19.60 7.46
N ARG A 31 2.07 18.65 6.54
CA ARG A 31 1.49 18.94 5.21
C ARG A 31 0.07 19.45 5.32
N PHE A 32 -0.74 18.82 6.17
CA PHE A 32 -2.11 19.22 6.39
C PHE A 32 -2.19 20.66 6.92
N SER A 33 -1.43 20.97 7.97
CA SER A 33 -1.37 22.33 8.52
C SER A 33 -0.89 23.38 7.51
N GLU A 34 0.08 23.05 6.66
CA GLU A 34 0.54 23.96 5.61
C GLU A 34 -0.52 24.17 4.53
N CYS A 35 -1.24 23.13 4.12
CA CYS A 35 -2.37 23.25 3.20
C CYS A 35 -3.51 24.09 3.79
N GLU A 36 -3.86 23.89 5.07
CA GLU A 36 -4.85 24.73 5.76
C GLU A 36 -4.40 26.20 5.82
N ARG A 37 -3.13 26.46 6.14
CA ARG A 37 -2.54 27.82 6.14
C ARG A 37 -2.60 28.49 4.77
N MET A 38 -2.53 27.71 3.69
CA MET A 38 -2.65 28.17 2.31
C MET A 38 -4.10 28.26 1.81
N GLY A 39 -5.09 27.91 2.63
CA GLY A 39 -6.51 27.98 2.27
C GLY A 39 -7.00 26.83 1.39
N VAL A 40 -6.30 25.69 1.38
CA VAL A 40 -6.77 24.49 0.68
C VAL A 40 -8.07 24.01 1.32
N THR A 41 -9.10 23.80 0.49
CA THR A 41 -10.39 23.26 0.93
C THR A 41 -10.35 21.73 0.89
N PHE A 42 -10.68 21.10 2.02
CA PHE A 42 -10.74 19.64 2.19
C PHE A 42 -12.19 19.17 2.34
N HIS A 43 -12.55 18.13 1.58
CA HIS A 43 -13.80 17.41 1.69
C HIS A 43 -13.49 15.99 2.18
N PHE A 44 -13.59 15.77 3.49
CA PHE A 44 -13.45 14.44 4.10
C PHE A 44 -14.75 13.65 4.03
N ASN A 45 -14.64 12.33 4.17
CA ASN A 45 -15.76 11.40 3.95
C ASN A 45 -16.39 11.58 2.56
N SER A 46 -15.56 11.95 1.58
CA SER A 46 -15.97 12.25 0.21
C SER A 46 -15.29 11.28 -0.72
N PHE A 47 -16.00 10.20 -1.05
CA PHE A 47 -15.61 9.30 -2.12
C PHE A 47 -15.91 10.00 -3.46
N ALA A 48 -14.87 10.48 -4.13
CA ALA A 48 -15.01 11.19 -5.39
C ALA A 48 -15.16 10.22 -6.56
N ASP A 49 -16.27 10.34 -7.28
CA ASP A 49 -16.49 9.73 -8.59
C ASP A 49 -16.35 10.79 -9.71
N ALA A 50 -16.55 10.38 -10.96
CA ALA A 50 -16.43 11.29 -12.10
C ALA A 50 -17.41 12.49 -12.03
N GLU A 51 -18.64 12.27 -11.53
CA GLU A 51 -19.64 13.33 -11.37
C GLU A 51 -19.20 14.34 -10.30
N THR A 52 -18.70 13.86 -9.17
CA THR A 52 -18.15 14.70 -8.08
C THR A 52 -17.03 15.59 -8.60
N VAL A 53 -16.10 15.03 -9.38
CA VAL A 53 -14.97 15.79 -9.95
C VAL A 53 -15.44 16.82 -10.97
N GLN A 54 -16.41 16.47 -11.82
CA GLN A 54 -16.94 17.39 -12.84
C GLN A 54 -17.75 18.55 -12.23
N ALA A 55 -18.43 18.32 -11.10
CA ALA A 55 -19.18 19.35 -10.40
C ALA A 55 -18.31 20.54 -9.96
N ASP A 56 -17.03 20.29 -9.66
CA ASP A 56 -16.06 21.32 -9.29
C ASP A 56 -15.54 22.13 -10.50
N SER A 57 -15.84 21.71 -11.74
CA SER A 57 -15.33 22.32 -12.98
C SER A 57 -13.83 22.66 -12.94
N PRO A 58 -12.95 21.69 -12.62
CA PRO A 58 -11.54 21.96 -12.39
C PRO A 58 -10.78 22.28 -13.69
N ASP A 59 -9.72 23.10 -13.63
CA ASP A 59 -8.78 23.24 -14.74
C ASP A 59 -7.80 22.05 -14.83
N VAL A 60 -7.46 21.48 -13.65
CA VAL A 60 -6.51 20.38 -13.51
C VAL A 60 -7.03 19.38 -12.48
N VAL A 61 -7.02 18.11 -12.86
CA VAL A 61 -7.36 16.97 -12.00
C VAL A 61 -6.11 16.13 -11.75
N ILE A 62 -5.79 15.89 -10.48
CA ILE A 62 -4.70 15.00 -10.07
C ILE A 62 -5.29 13.84 -9.25
N VAL A 63 -5.28 12.65 -9.83
CA VAL A 63 -5.72 11.42 -9.17
C VAL A 63 -4.59 10.86 -8.32
N ALA A 64 -4.77 10.91 -6.99
CA ALA A 64 -3.82 10.46 -5.98
C ALA A 64 -4.44 9.42 -5.03
N THR A 65 -5.31 8.56 -5.57
CA THR A 65 -6.13 7.54 -4.88
C THR A 65 -5.34 6.39 -4.27
N GLY A 66 -4.02 6.34 -4.48
CA GLY A 66 -3.15 5.30 -3.94
C GLY A 66 -3.46 3.91 -4.50
N GLY A 67 -3.30 2.90 -3.65
CA GLY A 67 -3.57 1.51 -3.98
C GLY A 67 -4.12 0.73 -2.79
N LEU A 68 -4.67 -0.45 -3.08
CA LEU A 68 -5.30 -1.36 -2.13
C LEU A 68 -4.45 -2.63 -1.95
N PRO A 69 -4.44 -3.25 -0.75
CA PRO A 69 -3.67 -4.47 -0.51
C PRO A 69 -4.16 -5.59 -1.42
N HIS A 70 -3.22 -6.32 -2.01
CA HIS A 70 -3.53 -7.41 -2.91
C HIS A 70 -3.31 -8.77 -2.23
N THR A 71 -4.39 -9.52 -2.00
CA THR A 71 -4.33 -10.85 -1.36
C THR A 71 -4.72 -12.00 -2.29
N GLU A 72 -5.21 -11.71 -3.50
CA GLU A 72 -5.62 -12.71 -4.51
C GLU A 72 -4.41 -13.31 -5.25
N VAL A 73 -3.52 -13.94 -4.50
CA VAL A 73 -2.23 -14.45 -4.99
C VAL A 73 -2.15 -15.98 -4.94
N LEU A 74 -3.13 -16.62 -4.30
CA LEU A 74 -3.16 -18.06 -4.07
C LEU A 74 -3.95 -18.78 -5.16
N ALA A 75 -3.57 -20.03 -5.43
CA ALA A 75 -4.32 -20.92 -6.33
C ALA A 75 -5.71 -21.26 -5.77
N GLU A 76 -5.81 -21.39 -4.45
CA GLU A 76 -7.05 -21.63 -3.72
C GLU A 76 -6.98 -20.97 -2.33
N GLY A 77 -8.11 -20.52 -1.79
CA GLY A 77 -8.21 -20.07 -0.40
C GLY A 77 -7.99 -18.59 -0.15
N ASN A 78 -8.00 -17.73 -1.18
CA ASN A 78 -7.85 -16.27 -1.00
C ASN A 78 -8.88 -15.66 -0.02
N ALA A 79 -10.09 -16.23 0.06
CA ALA A 79 -11.12 -15.79 1.02
C ALA A 79 -10.84 -16.19 2.48
N LEU A 80 -9.80 -16.99 2.75
CA LEU A 80 -9.42 -17.48 4.07
C LEU A 80 -8.27 -16.68 4.70
N VAL A 81 -7.69 -15.73 3.96
CA VAL A 81 -6.55 -14.92 4.42
C VAL A 81 -6.98 -13.49 4.69
N VAL A 82 -6.21 -12.81 5.53
CA VAL A 82 -6.32 -11.35 5.74
C VAL A 82 -5.06 -10.67 5.23
N SER A 83 -5.11 -9.37 4.96
CA SER A 83 -3.94 -8.61 4.58
C SER A 83 -3.11 -8.18 5.81
N ALA A 84 -1.83 -7.88 5.60
CA ALA A 84 -1.03 -7.23 6.64
C ALA A 84 -1.62 -5.88 7.07
N TRP A 85 -2.35 -5.21 6.18
CA TRP A 85 -3.01 -3.94 6.48
C TRP A 85 -4.18 -4.12 7.44
N ASP A 86 -4.99 -5.16 7.29
CA ASP A 86 -6.12 -5.46 8.20
C ASP A 86 -5.63 -5.66 9.64
N ILE A 87 -4.46 -6.31 9.79
CA ILE A 87 -3.79 -6.46 11.09
C ILE A 87 -3.33 -5.10 11.63
N LEU A 88 -2.73 -4.25 10.79
CA LEU A 88 -2.18 -2.95 11.21
C LEU A 88 -3.28 -1.95 11.55
N SER A 89 -4.33 -1.84 10.74
CA SER A 89 -5.51 -1.01 10.99
C SER A 89 -6.33 -1.50 12.19
N GLY A 90 -6.30 -2.81 12.47
CA GLY A 90 -7.10 -3.44 13.51
C GLY A 90 -8.45 -3.95 13.01
N ASP A 91 -8.69 -3.95 11.69
CA ASP A 91 -9.87 -4.56 11.07
C ASP A 91 -9.91 -6.08 11.26
N ALA A 92 -8.73 -6.70 11.42
CA ALA A 92 -8.58 -8.09 11.82
C ALA A 92 -7.80 -8.21 13.14
N ALA A 93 -8.36 -8.96 14.10
CA ALA A 93 -7.64 -9.37 15.30
C ALA A 93 -6.58 -10.43 14.95
N SER A 94 -5.46 -10.42 15.67
CA SER A 94 -4.41 -11.43 15.52
C SER A 94 -4.83 -12.78 16.11
N GLY A 95 -4.53 -13.87 15.41
CA GLY A 95 -4.58 -15.24 15.94
C GLY A 95 -3.46 -15.56 16.92
N GLU A 96 -3.38 -16.82 17.36
CA GLU A 96 -2.37 -17.31 18.31
C GLU A 96 -1.19 -18.02 17.62
N ASN A 97 -1.40 -18.59 16.43
CA ASN A 97 -0.41 -19.27 15.61
C ASN A 97 -0.57 -18.80 14.16
N VAL A 98 0.20 -17.79 13.78
CA VAL A 98 0.00 -17.00 12.56
C VAL A 98 1.13 -17.22 11.56
N LEU A 99 0.78 -17.53 10.31
CA LEU A 99 1.71 -17.52 9.19
C LEU A 99 1.52 -16.22 8.39
N ILE A 100 2.57 -15.42 8.30
CA ILE A 100 2.63 -14.23 7.44
C ILE A 100 3.38 -14.63 6.17
N TYR A 101 2.71 -14.62 5.03
CA TYR A 101 3.34 -14.73 3.72
C TYR A 101 3.69 -13.33 3.19
N ASP A 102 4.98 -12.99 3.22
CA ASP A 102 5.54 -11.71 2.77
C ASP A 102 6.19 -11.86 1.39
N ASP A 103 5.50 -11.34 0.38
CA ASP A 103 5.91 -11.28 -1.02
C ASP A 103 6.08 -9.84 -1.53
N ALA A 104 6.01 -8.86 -0.63
CA ALA A 104 6.37 -7.47 -0.92
C ALA A 104 7.68 -7.03 -0.27
N GLY A 105 8.06 -7.67 0.83
CA GLY A 105 9.35 -7.42 1.47
C GLY A 105 9.44 -6.06 2.16
N ASP A 106 8.31 -5.40 2.37
CA ASP A 106 8.22 -4.03 2.87
C ASP A 106 7.98 -3.95 4.38
N TYR A 107 7.68 -2.76 4.87
CA TYR A 107 7.41 -2.54 6.29
C TYR A 107 6.06 -3.09 6.76
N ALA A 108 5.12 -3.41 5.87
CA ALA A 108 3.77 -3.80 6.28
C ALA A 108 3.79 -5.18 6.94
N ALA A 109 4.38 -6.19 6.30
CA ALA A 109 4.56 -7.51 6.89
C ALA A 109 5.42 -7.47 8.16
N LEU A 110 6.52 -6.71 8.15
CA LEU A 110 7.41 -6.60 9.30
C LEU A 110 6.70 -5.99 10.51
N GLN A 111 5.92 -4.93 10.33
CA GLN A 111 5.15 -4.31 11.40
C GLN A 111 3.97 -5.18 11.86
N ALA A 112 3.31 -5.89 10.94
CA ALA A 112 2.27 -6.84 11.30
C ALA A 112 2.85 -7.95 12.18
N ALA A 113 4.03 -8.49 11.84
CA ALA A 113 4.74 -9.46 12.66
C ALA A 113 5.09 -8.93 14.05
N GLU A 114 5.60 -7.69 14.15
CA GLU A 114 5.88 -7.06 15.45
C GLU A 114 4.62 -6.90 16.30
N LYS A 115 3.51 -6.47 15.68
CA LYS A 115 2.21 -6.27 16.34
C LYS A 115 1.62 -7.59 16.82
N ILE A 116 1.61 -8.62 15.97
CA ILE A 116 1.11 -9.96 16.31
C ILE A 116 1.99 -10.60 17.38
N ALA A 117 3.31 -10.60 17.22
CA ALA A 117 4.21 -11.20 18.21
C ALA A 117 4.11 -10.50 19.59
N ALA A 118 3.63 -9.26 19.66
CA ALA A 118 3.49 -8.52 20.92
C ALA A 118 2.36 -9.05 21.80
N THR A 119 1.43 -9.80 21.21
CA THR A 119 0.34 -10.46 21.94
C THR A 119 0.78 -11.77 22.60
N GLY A 120 2.00 -12.24 22.30
CA GLY A 120 2.51 -13.56 22.70
C GLY A 120 2.19 -14.67 21.71
N ALA A 121 1.59 -14.36 20.57
CA ALA A 121 1.33 -15.31 19.49
C ALA A 121 2.64 -15.86 18.90
N ARG A 122 2.55 -17.11 18.40
CA ARG A 122 3.57 -17.73 17.56
C ARG A 122 3.44 -17.21 16.14
N VAL A 123 4.53 -16.70 15.58
CA VAL A 123 4.53 -16.08 14.25
C VAL A 123 5.56 -16.76 13.36
N GLU A 124 5.16 -17.15 12.16
CA GLU A 124 6.09 -17.52 11.09
C GLU A 124 6.03 -16.45 10.00
N ILE A 125 7.15 -15.80 9.70
CA ILE A 125 7.28 -14.93 8.53
C ILE A 125 7.91 -15.76 7.41
N MET A 126 7.12 -16.02 6.39
CA MET A 126 7.51 -16.78 5.21
C MET A 126 7.65 -15.87 4.01
N THR A 127 8.71 -16.04 3.24
CA THR A 127 8.90 -15.33 1.98
C THR A 127 9.55 -16.23 0.94
N ARG A 128 9.19 -16.03 -0.32
CA ARG A 128 9.85 -16.69 -1.45
C ARG A 128 11.26 -16.16 -1.68
N ASP A 129 11.56 -14.97 -1.16
CA ASP A 129 12.85 -14.33 -1.30
C ASP A 129 13.95 -15.05 -0.51
N ARG A 130 15.19 -14.73 -0.88
CA ARG A 130 16.39 -15.26 -0.20
C ARG A 130 16.63 -14.60 1.16
N ASN A 131 16.02 -13.44 1.39
CA ASN A 131 16.14 -12.64 2.60
C ASN A 131 14.74 -12.20 3.04
N ILE A 132 14.56 -11.96 4.34
CA ILE A 132 13.36 -11.33 4.87
C ILE A 132 13.36 -9.82 4.61
N SER A 133 12.18 -9.26 4.34
CA SER A 133 11.94 -7.82 4.18
C SER A 133 13.02 -7.07 3.38
N PRO A 134 13.34 -7.49 2.13
CA PRO A 134 14.42 -6.91 1.33
C PRO A 134 14.30 -5.40 1.05
N GLU A 135 13.09 -4.84 1.07
CA GLU A 135 12.86 -3.40 0.87
C GLU A 135 13.11 -2.57 2.15
N VAL A 136 13.39 -3.23 3.28
CA VAL A 136 13.70 -2.58 4.55
C VAL A 136 15.21 -2.47 4.74
N MET A 137 15.71 -1.24 4.66
CA MET A 137 17.13 -0.93 4.88
C MET A 137 17.64 -1.41 6.25
N ALA A 138 18.90 -1.86 6.29
CA ALA A 138 19.49 -2.53 7.45
C ALA A 138 19.41 -1.75 8.77
N MET A 139 19.53 -0.42 8.74
CA MET A 139 19.42 0.43 9.94
C MET A 139 18.03 0.36 10.57
N SER A 140 16.98 0.20 9.76
CA SER A 140 15.60 0.04 10.21
C SER A 140 15.26 -1.42 10.52
N LEU A 141 15.83 -2.38 9.79
CA LEU A 141 15.59 -3.80 10.00
C LEU A 141 16.21 -4.29 11.32
N THR A 142 17.40 -3.79 11.69
CA THR A 142 18.15 -4.27 12.86
C THR A 142 17.35 -4.14 14.17
N PRO A 143 16.72 -2.99 14.50
CA PRO A 143 15.86 -2.87 15.67
C PRO A 143 14.67 -3.84 15.67
N SER A 144 14.05 -4.08 14.51
CA SER A 144 12.94 -5.04 14.36
C SER A 144 13.39 -6.46 14.64
N MET A 145 14.53 -6.87 14.07
CA MET A 145 15.09 -8.20 14.32
C MET A 145 15.43 -8.42 15.80
N ARG A 146 16.00 -7.42 16.48
CA ARG A 146 16.27 -7.48 17.92
C ARG A 146 15.01 -7.69 18.75
N GLU A 147 13.86 -7.22 18.30
CA GLU A 147 12.60 -7.40 19.00
C GLU A 147 11.97 -8.75 18.69
N LEU A 148 11.86 -9.10 17.41
CA LEU A 148 11.24 -10.35 16.96
C LEU A 148 12.00 -11.58 17.46
N GLN A 149 13.33 -11.56 17.48
CA GLN A 149 14.15 -12.70 17.94
C GLN A 149 14.03 -13.00 19.45
N LYS A 150 13.42 -12.11 20.24
CA LYS A 150 13.13 -12.37 21.66
C LYS A 150 11.80 -13.10 21.87
N ARG A 151 11.03 -13.29 20.80
CA ARG A 151 9.65 -13.80 20.81
C ARG A 151 9.59 -15.12 20.03
N ASP A 152 8.45 -15.78 20.04
CA ASP A 152 8.22 -17.01 19.27
C ASP A 152 7.99 -16.69 17.78
N VAL A 153 9.06 -16.23 17.12
CA VAL A 153 9.07 -15.83 15.72
C VAL A 153 10.03 -16.70 14.93
N THR A 154 9.51 -17.34 13.87
CA THR A 154 10.29 -18.12 12.91
C THR A 154 10.38 -17.37 11.59
N PHE A 155 11.56 -17.38 10.96
CA PHE A 155 11.77 -16.81 9.63
C PHE A 155 12.02 -17.94 8.63
N THR A 156 11.19 -18.02 7.60
CA THR A 156 11.21 -19.07 6.58
C THR A 156 11.39 -18.44 5.20
N VAL A 157 12.63 -18.43 4.70
CA VAL A 157 12.99 -17.87 3.38
C VAL A 157 12.97 -18.95 2.30
N THR A 158 12.87 -18.57 1.03
CA THR A 158 12.85 -19.46 -0.16
C THR A 158 11.63 -20.38 -0.30
N TRP A 159 10.54 -20.08 0.42
CA TRP A 159 9.29 -20.83 0.39
C TRP A 159 8.12 -19.91 0.07
N LYS A 160 7.13 -20.42 -0.66
CA LYS A 160 5.93 -19.66 -1.03
C LYS A 160 4.66 -20.33 -0.55
N LEU A 161 3.64 -19.51 -0.31
CA LEU A 161 2.30 -19.98 -0.03
C LEU A 161 1.56 -20.20 -1.36
N ASP A 162 1.23 -21.45 -1.68
CA ASP A 162 0.55 -21.80 -2.94
C ASP A 162 -0.97 -21.79 -2.79
N ALA A 163 -1.48 -22.32 -1.67
CA ALA A 163 -2.91 -22.43 -1.41
C ALA A 163 -3.22 -22.50 0.09
N VAL A 164 -4.47 -22.23 0.43
CA VAL A 164 -4.99 -22.36 1.80
C VAL A 164 -6.29 -23.13 1.77
N ARG A 165 -6.43 -24.11 2.66
CA ARG A 165 -7.70 -24.82 2.91
C ARG A 165 -8.09 -24.75 4.37
N ARG A 166 -9.39 -24.83 4.64
CA ARG A 166 -9.92 -24.92 6.00
C ARG A 166 -9.90 -26.37 6.50
N ASP A 167 -9.50 -26.57 7.74
CA ASP A 167 -9.57 -27.85 8.45
C ASP A 167 -10.13 -27.64 9.86
N GLY A 168 -11.44 -27.86 10.00
CA GLY A 168 -12.18 -27.46 11.20
C GLY A 168 -12.04 -25.95 11.50
N ASN A 169 -11.52 -25.64 12.69
CA ASN A 169 -11.26 -24.26 13.13
C ASN A 169 -9.86 -23.75 12.76
N ARG A 170 -9.06 -24.56 12.05
CA ARG A 170 -7.68 -24.25 11.65
C ARG A 170 -7.62 -24.05 10.14
N LEU A 171 -6.48 -23.53 9.68
CA LEU A 171 -6.12 -23.37 8.29
C LEU A 171 -4.89 -24.24 8.01
N ILE A 172 -4.91 -24.89 6.85
CA ILE A 172 -3.75 -25.60 6.31
C ILE A 172 -3.19 -24.78 5.16
N ALA A 173 -2.00 -24.25 5.36
CA ALA A 173 -1.18 -23.62 4.34
C ALA A 173 -0.45 -24.69 3.52
N GLN A 174 -0.72 -24.73 2.22
CA GLN A 174 0.07 -25.49 1.26
C GLN A 174 1.24 -24.65 0.80
N ILE A 175 2.45 -25.13 1.06
CA ILE A 175 3.70 -24.40 0.88
C ILE A 175 4.53 -25.09 -0.20
N GLY A 176 4.92 -24.31 -1.19
CA GLY A 176 5.80 -24.75 -2.29
C GLY A 176 7.10 -23.98 -2.34
N SER A 177 7.81 -24.14 -3.45
CA SER A 177 9.07 -23.46 -3.71
C SER A 177 9.22 -23.16 -5.19
N ASP A 178 9.76 -21.99 -5.52
CA ASP A 178 10.12 -21.64 -6.89
C ASP A 178 11.31 -22.44 -7.42
N TYR A 179 12.04 -23.11 -6.53
CA TYR A 179 13.13 -24.01 -6.87
C TYR A 179 12.64 -25.44 -7.20
N GLY A 180 11.35 -25.70 -7.01
CA GLY A 180 10.64 -26.87 -7.53
C GLY A 180 10.66 -28.13 -6.67
N GLY A 181 9.70 -29.02 -6.96
CA GLY A 181 9.70 -30.43 -6.55
C GLY A 181 9.37 -30.74 -5.09
N VAL A 182 9.03 -29.73 -4.28
CA VAL A 182 8.74 -29.89 -2.86
C VAL A 182 7.40 -29.26 -2.51
N MET A 183 6.65 -29.94 -1.64
CA MET A 183 5.41 -29.43 -1.05
C MET A 183 5.41 -29.75 0.44
N ARG A 184 4.97 -28.79 1.25
CA ARG A 184 4.80 -28.93 2.69
C ARG A 184 3.44 -28.39 3.11
N GLU A 185 2.95 -28.90 4.24
CA GLU A 185 1.79 -28.32 4.90
C GLU A 185 2.20 -27.68 6.24
N ARG A 186 1.50 -26.60 6.59
CA ARG A 186 1.55 -25.96 7.91
C ARG A 186 0.14 -25.70 8.41
N GLU A 187 -0.13 -26.14 9.63
CA GLU A 187 -1.38 -25.85 10.33
C GLU A 187 -1.22 -24.60 11.20
N VAL A 188 -2.14 -23.65 11.02
CA VAL A 188 -2.18 -22.34 11.68
C VAL A 188 -3.62 -21.93 11.98
N ASP A 189 -3.85 -20.95 12.86
CA ASP A 189 -5.20 -20.37 13.01
C ASP A 189 -5.45 -19.16 12.11
N GLN A 190 -4.39 -18.49 11.66
CA GLN A 190 -4.51 -17.34 10.79
C GLN A 190 -3.38 -17.30 9.76
N ILE A 191 -3.74 -16.84 8.55
CA ILE A 191 -2.78 -16.56 7.49
C ILE A 191 -2.95 -15.11 7.09
N VAL A 192 -1.83 -14.39 7.08
CA VAL A 192 -1.73 -12.98 6.69
C VAL A 192 -0.93 -12.92 5.41
N VAL A 193 -1.44 -12.25 4.38
CA VAL A 193 -0.74 -12.06 3.11
C VAL A 193 -0.30 -10.61 2.96
N ASN A 194 0.95 -10.41 2.56
CA ASN A 194 1.50 -9.13 2.16
C ASN A 194 2.12 -9.26 0.75
N HIS A 195 1.40 -8.81 -0.27
CA HIS A 195 1.86 -8.83 -1.67
C HIS A 195 1.73 -7.42 -2.29
N GLY A 196 2.01 -6.40 -1.48
CA GLY A 196 2.02 -5.00 -1.92
C GLY A 196 0.61 -4.53 -2.29
N THR A 197 0.55 -3.51 -3.16
CA THR A 197 -0.71 -2.87 -3.53
C THR A 197 -0.99 -2.96 -5.02
N ARG A 198 -2.27 -3.01 -5.37
CA ARG A 198 -2.75 -2.72 -6.72
C ARG A 198 -3.22 -1.27 -6.78
N PRO A 199 -2.87 -0.52 -7.85
CA PRO A 199 -3.38 0.83 -8.04
C PRO A 199 -4.91 0.86 -7.97
N LEU A 200 -5.45 1.88 -7.30
CA LEU A 200 -6.88 2.19 -7.33
C LEU A 200 -7.09 3.29 -8.38
N ASP A 201 -7.20 2.92 -9.65
CA ASP A 201 -7.09 3.87 -10.76
C ASP A 201 -8.30 3.95 -11.70
N ASP A 202 -9.42 3.35 -11.29
CA ASP A 202 -10.69 3.38 -12.02
C ASP A 202 -11.14 4.82 -12.31
N LEU A 203 -11.16 5.69 -11.29
CA LEU A 203 -11.53 7.11 -11.43
C LEU A 203 -10.68 7.83 -12.49
N TYR A 204 -9.39 7.51 -12.59
CA TYR A 204 -8.53 8.10 -13.60
C TYR A 204 -8.97 7.69 -15.01
N PHE A 205 -9.31 6.42 -15.21
CA PHE A 205 -9.76 5.95 -16.51
C PHE A 205 -11.15 6.48 -16.88
N GLU A 206 -12.05 6.60 -15.90
CA GLU A 206 -13.36 7.24 -16.09
C GLU A 206 -13.25 8.71 -16.54
N LEU A 207 -12.29 9.45 -15.98
CA LEU A 207 -12.07 10.87 -16.29
C LEU A 207 -11.25 11.10 -17.57
N ARG A 208 -10.63 10.06 -18.13
CA ARG A 208 -9.61 10.20 -19.19
C ARG A 208 -10.15 10.85 -20.44
N ASP A 209 -11.30 10.41 -20.91
CA ASP A 209 -11.86 10.86 -22.19
C ASP A 209 -12.30 12.33 -22.16
N GLY A 210 -12.65 12.85 -20.97
CA GLY A 210 -13.01 14.26 -20.75
C GLY A 210 -11.81 15.21 -20.63
N SER A 211 -10.57 14.68 -20.62
CA SER A 211 -9.36 15.49 -20.39
C SER A 211 -8.69 15.99 -21.67
N ALA A 212 -8.10 17.18 -21.61
CA ALA A 212 -7.43 17.82 -22.74
C ALA A 212 -6.16 17.08 -23.18
N ASN A 213 -5.45 16.44 -22.26
CA ASN A 213 -4.24 15.66 -22.52
C ASN A 213 -4.52 14.15 -22.69
N LEU A 214 -5.76 13.67 -22.56
CA LEU A 214 -6.11 12.24 -22.53
C LEU A 214 -5.27 11.43 -21.52
N GLY A 215 -4.90 12.08 -20.41
CA GLY A 215 -4.02 11.54 -19.36
C GLY A 215 -2.53 11.46 -19.72
N GLU A 216 -2.10 12.02 -20.86
CA GLU A 216 -0.70 12.01 -21.26
C GLU A 216 0.16 12.90 -20.36
N VAL A 217 1.33 12.37 -19.99
CA VAL A 217 2.39 13.10 -19.29
C VAL A 217 3.56 13.26 -20.25
N ASP A 218 3.97 14.50 -20.50
CA ASP A 218 5.23 14.81 -21.16
C ASP A 218 6.38 14.63 -20.17
N TYR A 219 7.03 13.48 -20.27
CA TYR A 219 8.15 13.12 -19.40
C TYR A 219 9.40 13.96 -19.63
N GLU A 220 9.63 14.48 -20.83
CA GLU A 220 10.77 15.38 -21.07
C GLU A 220 10.56 16.70 -20.32
N ALA A 221 9.36 17.27 -20.43
CA ALA A 221 8.97 18.46 -19.67
C ALA A 221 8.96 18.20 -18.15
N LEU A 222 8.46 17.05 -17.71
CA LEU A 222 8.41 16.69 -16.29
C LEU A 222 9.81 16.58 -15.67
N VAL A 223 10.76 15.97 -16.40
CA VAL A 223 12.16 15.85 -15.99
C VAL A 223 12.86 17.20 -16.03
N ALA A 224 12.62 18.01 -17.06
CA ALA A 224 13.16 19.37 -17.17
C ALA A 224 12.57 20.33 -16.13
N GLY A 225 11.43 19.98 -15.52
CA GLY A 225 10.71 20.86 -14.61
C GLY A 225 10.08 22.04 -15.35
N THR A 226 9.43 21.76 -16.47
CA THR A 226 8.66 22.73 -17.25
C THR A 226 7.17 22.34 -17.28
N PRO A 227 6.26 23.31 -17.47
CA PRO A 227 4.82 23.05 -17.48
C PRO A 227 4.39 21.98 -18.49
N GLN A 228 3.34 21.23 -18.15
CA GLN A 228 2.73 20.24 -19.04
C GLN A 228 1.80 20.94 -20.02
N THR A 229 2.13 20.92 -21.32
CA THR A 229 1.39 21.67 -22.36
C THR A 229 0.76 20.79 -23.43
N VAL A 230 0.80 19.46 -23.25
CA VAL A 230 0.23 18.50 -24.20
C VAL A 230 -1.28 18.68 -24.29
N VAL A 231 -1.77 18.79 -25.52
CA VAL A 231 -3.20 18.75 -25.86
C VAL A 231 -3.41 17.68 -26.92
N ARG A 232 -4.21 16.67 -26.58
CA ARG A 232 -4.63 15.56 -27.46
C ARG A 232 -6.12 15.61 -27.77
N ASN A 233 -6.91 16.28 -26.92
CA ASN A 233 -8.33 16.48 -27.07
C ASN A 233 -8.66 17.98 -26.85
N PRO A 234 -8.84 18.78 -27.92
CA PRO A 234 -9.17 20.20 -27.80
C PRO A 234 -10.49 20.50 -27.10
N GLU A 235 -11.41 19.54 -27.06
CA GLU A 235 -12.72 19.67 -26.39
C GLU A 235 -12.67 19.24 -24.91
N GLY A 236 -11.50 18.79 -24.42
CA GLY A 236 -11.33 18.37 -23.03
C GLY A 236 -11.42 19.56 -22.07
N ALA A 237 -12.13 19.38 -20.96
CA ALA A 237 -12.44 20.46 -20.02
C ALA A 237 -11.32 20.73 -19.00
N TYR A 238 -10.43 19.76 -18.78
CA TYR A 238 -9.37 19.81 -17.76
C TYR A 238 -8.13 19.04 -18.20
N GLN A 239 -6.96 19.34 -17.62
CA GLN A 239 -5.83 18.41 -17.67
C GLN A 239 -5.98 17.30 -16.64
N LEU A 240 -5.60 16.08 -16.98
CA LEU A 240 -5.69 14.92 -16.09
C LEU A 240 -4.31 14.30 -15.85
N PHE A 241 -3.98 14.09 -14.58
CA PHE A 241 -2.77 13.43 -14.14
C PHE A 241 -3.07 12.37 -13.08
N ARG A 242 -2.17 11.40 -12.95
CA ARG A 242 -2.19 10.40 -11.87
C ARG A 242 -0.82 10.34 -11.22
N ILE A 243 -0.75 10.26 -9.90
CA ILE A 243 0.51 10.28 -9.13
C ILE A 243 0.56 9.22 -8.04
N GLY A 244 1.77 8.89 -7.58
CA GLY A 244 1.98 7.99 -6.44
C GLY A 244 1.57 6.55 -6.75
N ASP A 245 1.05 5.85 -5.76
CA ASP A 245 0.71 4.43 -5.89
C ASP A 245 -0.50 4.17 -6.81
N ALA A 246 -1.27 5.21 -7.13
CA ALA A 246 -2.27 5.13 -8.21
C ALA A 246 -1.62 4.94 -9.58
N VAL A 247 -0.33 5.28 -9.75
CA VAL A 247 0.43 4.96 -10.97
C VAL A 247 1.04 3.58 -10.86
N ALA A 248 1.84 3.37 -9.81
CA ALA A 248 2.54 2.13 -9.53
C ALA A 248 2.99 2.13 -8.07
N SER A 249 2.75 1.02 -7.37
CA SER A 249 3.16 0.81 -5.98
C SER A 249 4.67 1.05 -5.82
N ARG A 250 5.03 2.10 -5.08
CA ARG A 250 6.42 2.44 -4.75
C ARG A 250 6.50 2.78 -3.25
N ASN A 251 7.32 3.76 -2.87
CA ASN A 251 7.48 4.19 -1.50
C ASN A 251 6.98 5.64 -1.31
N THR A 252 6.82 6.05 -0.05
CA THR A 252 6.36 7.40 0.32
C THR A 252 7.19 8.52 -0.32
N HIS A 253 8.51 8.32 -0.48
CA HIS A 253 9.38 9.30 -1.13
C HIS A 253 9.01 9.47 -2.61
N ALA A 254 8.82 8.37 -3.34
CA ALA A 254 8.42 8.40 -4.74
C ALA A 254 7.06 9.09 -4.93
N ALA A 255 6.08 8.84 -4.06
CA ALA A 255 4.77 9.51 -4.11
C ALA A 255 4.88 11.03 -3.89
N ILE A 256 5.68 11.46 -2.90
CA ILE A 256 5.95 12.88 -2.67
C ILE A 256 6.69 13.51 -3.86
N TYR A 257 7.68 12.80 -4.40
CA TYR A 257 8.49 13.30 -5.51
C TYR A 257 7.67 13.42 -6.80
N ASP A 258 6.76 12.47 -7.04
CA ASP A 258 5.81 12.50 -8.15
C ASP A 258 4.90 13.74 -8.10
N ALA A 259 4.36 14.06 -6.92
CA ALA A 259 3.58 15.27 -6.72
C ALA A 259 4.46 16.51 -6.96
N LEU A 260 5.61 16.59 -6.30
CA LEU A 260 6.52 17.74 -6.36
C LEU A 260 6.95 18.08 -7.79
N ARG A 261 7.36 17.08 -8.58
CA ARG A 261 7.84 17.31 -9.96
C ARG A 261 6.73 17.81 -10.87
N LEU A 262 5.49 17.39 -10.64
CA LEU A 262 4.32 17.81 -11.40
C LEU A 262 3.91 19.23 -10.97
N VAL A 263 3.61 19.45 -9.69
CA VAL A 263 2.93 20.67 -9.22
C VAL A 263 3.85 21.88 -9.06
N LYS A 264 5.18 21.72 -9.04
CA LYS A 264 6.11 22.86 -8.91
C LYS A 264 6.08 23.83 -10.10
N VAL A 265 5.49 23.40 -11.22
CA VAL A 265 5.46 24.09 -12.52
C VAL A 265 4.06 24.20 -13.10
N VAL A 266 3.04 23.86 -12.31
CA VAL A 266 1.62 24.08 -12.64
C VAL A 266 1.25 25.51 -12.29
#